data_AF-N8WE79-F1
#
_entry.id   AF-N8WE79-F1
#
_cell.length_a   1.000
_cell.length_b   1.000
_cell.length_c   1.000
_cell.angle_alpha   90.00
_cell.angle_beta   90.00
_cell.angle_gamma   90.00
#
_symmetry.space_group_name_H-M   'P 1'
#
loop_
_entity.id
_entity.type
_entity.pdbx_description
1 polymer ?
#
loop_
_entity_poly.entity_id
_entity_poly.type
_entity_poly.pdbx_seq_one_letter_code
_entity_poly.pdbx_strand_id
1 'polypeptide(L)'
;MSEGKWSANQQNEDPSSHMNDSSLFTTDQEIGGIADVIIEKLFADERLEQLLTKSILSSSVKERPRTNRQKKKNKSYILLEELIPKDNNRLKSRIKEDKSLEEYLAVIETLYREFDVEYIDFPIDKENLKRGSNDWLFLYNRIDFLMRAEVFMLVLLFKPTPAFIDSPSQLQQIEKESLAQLEKRVTNLGRELLYLCKHKDFIQRLEGNYFTRNIQILAAYFKAEFSLRNKKISKFTLEQDMNVSSLVSLNRLLIGLKNFADSGEFEPYKNNLSIRQREGDAEHTIVKLSHIDAAKKWKQSSERLRKAIQYFQGYKKQDIVLYRFRLEIEYTKNEGRVSYEKFQKFFTLLNKKAARSEGFPGYLSFVYFWRENFNTENLVQDILIIFNANSLIEKKTQQEGAVTNIRDIPNEFSTYIFDYLKVSSECFEGKETKLNFQPIPILQNQEWNMPAELIIESGDKEKWTFFEKRVLPYFIFLETFDVDYIDDIKSRFSRGQKTI
;
A
#
# COMPACT_ATOMS: atom_id res chain seq x y z
N MET A 1 -41.84 47.19 25.05
CA MET A 1 -42.32 48.59 25.10
C MET A 1 -41.13 49.43 25.55
N SER A 2 -40.28 49.82 24.60
CA SER A 2 -40.31 51.10 23.86
C SER A 2 -39.63 52.20 24.71
N GLU A 3 -38.37 52.50 24.42
CA GLU A 3 -37.88 53.64 23.60
C GLU A 3 -37.74 54.92 24.45
N GLY A 4 -36.73 55.77 24.34
CA GLY A 4 -35.55 55.86 23.48
C GLY A 4 -34.66 57.01 23.98
N LYS A 5 -33.44 57.14 23.47
CA LYS A 5 -32.60 58.34 23.64
C LYS A 5 -31.82 58.62 22.36
N TRP A 6 -31.77 59.91 22.02
CA TRP A 6 -31.10 60.51 20.88
C TRP A 6 -29.70 61.05 21.24
N SER A 7 -28.96 61.37 20.17
CA SER A 7 -27.74 62.22 20.02
C SER A 7 -26.39 61.54 20.21
N ALA A 8 -25.32 61.87 19.46
CA ALA A 8 -25.08 62.46 18.14
C ALA A 8 -23.55 62.44 17.97
N ASN A 9 -23.00 61.96 16.84
CA ASN A 9 -21.86 62.60 16.14
C ASN A 9 -21.38 61.86 14.88
N GLN A 10 -21.07 62.70 13.88
CA GLN A 10 -20.02 62.61 12.86
C GLN A 10 -20.21 61.76 11.56
N GLN A 11 -20.08 62.51 10.45
CA GLN A 11 -19.63 62.16 9.09
C GLN A 11 -20.60 61.44 8.14
N ASN A 12 -21.28 62.25 7.32
CA ASN A 12 -21.83 61.90 6.01
C ASN A 12 -20.99 62.60 4.93
N GLU A 13 -20.79 62.14 3.70
CA GLU A 13 -20.95 60.86 3.00
C GLU A 13 -20.42 61.20 1.59
N ASP A 14 -19.41 60.49 1.11
CA ASP A 14 -19.06 60.42 -0.32
C ASP A 14 -18.66 58.97 -0.63
N PRO A 15 -18.97 58.44 -1.83
CA PRO A 15 -19.24 57.03 -2.03
C PRO A 15 -17.98 56.25 -2.39
N SER A 16 -17.73 55.13 -1.72
CA SER A 16 -16.70 54.18 -2.16
C SER A 16 -17.20 52.74 -2.16
N SER A 17 -16.94 52.09 -3.29
CA SER A 17 -16.84 50.64 -3.51
C SER A 17 -18.05 49.76 -3.17
N HIS A 18 -18.93 49.57 -4.15
CA HIS A 18 -19.56 48.26 -4.38
C HIS A 18 -18.75 47.50 -5.43
N MET A 19 -17.75 46.75 -4.97
CA MET A 19 -17.26 45.56 -5.66
C MET A 19 -17.64 44.39 -4.76
N ASN A 20 -18.61 43.60 -5.22
CA ASN A 20 -18.98 42.34 -4.60
C ASN A 20 -17.80 41.38 -4.70
N ASP A 21 -17.05 41.22 -3.61
CA ASP A 21 -16.17 40.06 -3.40
C ASP A 21 -17.05 38.83 -3.15
N SER A 22 -17.47 38.20 -4.25
CA SER A 22 -18.03 36.86 -4.21
C SER A 22 -16.90 35.87 -3.92
N SER A 23 -16.95 35.30 -2.72
CA SER A 23 -16.19 34.16 -2.21
C SER A 23 -15.68 33.18 -3.27
N LEU A 24 -14.36 33.14 -3.47
CA LEU A 24 -13.65 32.08 -4.19
C LEU A 24 -13.47 30.87 -3.26
N PHE A 25 -14.54 30.08 -3.11
CA PHE A 25 -14.47 28.69 -2.68
C PHE A 25 -14.82 27.80 -3.88
N THR A 26 -13.88 27.64 -4.80
CA THR A 26 -13.99 26.60 -5.84
C THR A 26 -13.56 25.26 -5.24
N THR A 27 -14.48 24.30 -5.26
CA THR A 27 -14.23 22.92 -4.80
C THR A 27 -13.43 22.13 -5.84
N ASP A 28 -12.64 21.12 -5.42
CA ASP A 28 -11.87 20.25 -6.33
C ASP A 28 -12.74 19.57 -7.41
N GLN A 29 -14.04 19.41 -7.15
CA GLN A 29 -15.01 18.91 -8.14
C GLN A 29 -15.30 19.92 -9.27
N GLU A 30 -15.29 21.22 -8.98
CA GLU A 30 -15.46 22.28 -10.00
C GLU A 30 -14.19 22.47 -10.82
N ILE A 31 -13.01 22.29 -10.21
CA ILE A 31 -11.71 22.32 -10.91
C ILE A 31 -11.59 21.13 -11.88
N GLY A 32 -12.04 19.93 -11.47
CA GLY A 32 -12.11 18.75 -12.35
C GLY A 32 -13.05 18.95 -13.54
N GLY A 33 -14.24 19.51 -13.31
CA GLY A 33 -15.20 19.82 -14.37
C GLY A 33 -14.69 20.87 -15.36
N ILE A 34 -13.95 21.89 -14.88
CA ILE A 34 -13.32 22.90 -15.74
C ILE A 34 -12.16 22.29 -16.55
N ALA A 35 -11.37 21.39 -15.96
CA ALA A 35 -10.28 20.71 -16.65
C ALA A 35 -10.79 19.80 -17.78
N ASP A 36 -11.86 19.04 -17.55
CA ASP A 36 -12.47 18.18 -18.58
C ASP A 36 -13.09 19.00 -19.72
N VAL A 37 -13.72 20.14 -19.43
CA VAL A 37 -14.26 21.05 -20.45
C VAL A 37 -13.15 21.74 -21.24
N ILE A 38 -12.03 22.09 -20.61
CA ILE A 38 -10.85 22.64 -21.29
C ILE A 38 -10.21 21.58 -22.20
N ILE A 39 -10.11 20.33 -21.73
CA ILE A 39 -9.58 19.20 -22.51
C ILE A 39 -10.50 18.92 -23.71
N GLU A 40 -11.81 18.84 -23.51
CA GLU A 40 -12.76 18.64 -24.63
C GLU A 40 -12.71 19.79 -25.63
N LYS A 41 -12.60 21.05 -25.18
CA LYS A 41 -12.44 22.20 -26.10
C LYS A 41 -11.09 22.22 -26.81
N LEU A 42 -10.02 21.75 -26.18
CA LEU A 42 -8.68 21.60 -26.80
C LEU A 42 -8.68 20.51 -27.88
N PHE A 43 -9.40 19.40 -27.68
CA PHE A 43 -9.53 18.34 -28.67
C PHE A 43 -10.57 18.60 -29.76
N ALA A 44 -11.51 19.52 -29.53
CA ALA A 44 -12.47 19.98 -30.53
C ALA A 44 -11.93 21.12 -31.43
N ASP A 45 -10.78 21.71 -31.10
CA ASP A 45 -10.17 22.77 -31.91
C ASP A 45 -9.35 22.17 -33.07
N GLU A 46 -9.94 22.18 -34.27
CA GLU A 46 -9.33 21.68 -35.52
C GLU A 46 -7.96 22.32 -35.83
N ARG A 47 -7.65 23.50 -35.28
CA ARG A 47 -6.35 24.16 -35.48
C ARG A 47 -5.23 23.47 -34.70
N LEU A 48 -5.53 22.89 -33.54
CA LEU A 48 -4.59 22.16 -32.70
C LEU A 48 -4.29 20.76 -33.25
N GLU A 49 -5.28 20.08 -33.83
CA GLU A 49 -5.05 18.83 -34.57
C GLU A 49 -4.07 19.02 -35.73
N GLN A 50 -4.20 20.13 -36.48
CA GLN A 50 -3.30 20.45 -37.59
C GLN A 50 -1.87 20.80 -37.13
N LEU A 51 -1.70 21.35 -35.92
CA LEU A 51 -0.38 21.63 -35.34
C LEU A 51 0.31 20.36 -34.83
N LEU A 52 -0.43 19.45 -34.18
CA LEU A 52 0.08 18.17 -33.68
C LEU A 52 0.45 17.20 -34.83
N THR A 53 -0.31 17.19 -35.91
CA THR A 53 0.05 16.40 -37.11
C THR A 53 1.24 16.99 -37.86
N LYS A 54 1.41 18.32 -37.88
CA LYS A 54 2.59 18.96 -38.49
C LYS A 54 3.87 18.77 -37.67
N SER A 55 3.82 18.77 -36.34
CA SER A 55 5.03 18.59 -35.50
C SER A 55 5.56 17.16 -35.53
N ILE A 56 4.71 16.16 -35.74
CA ILE A 56 5.10 14.75 -35.89
C ILE A 56 5.77 14.49 -37.25
N LEU A 57 5.46 15.28 -38.28
CA LEU A 57 6.06 15.16 -39.61
C LEU A 57 7.44 15.85 -39.72
N SER A 58 7.76 16.80 -38.86
CA SER A 58 9.01 17.60 -38.95
C SER A 58 10.22 17.06 -38.16
N SER A 59 10.07 16.00 -37.37
CA SER A 59 11.16 15.41 -36.57
C SER A 59 11.63 14.05 -37.10
N SER A 60 11.86 13.94 -38.41
CA SER A 60 12.60 12.81 -38.99
C SER A 60 14.09 13.14 -39.07
N VAL A 61 14.80 12.85 -37.98
CA VAL A 61 16.27 12.80 -37.99
C VAL A 61 16.71 11.62 -38.88
N LYS A 62 17.58 11.92 -39.84
CA LYS A 62 18.10 11.01 -40.86
C LYS A 62 18.84 9.81 -40.25
N GLU A 63 18.21 8.63 -40.22
CA GLU A 63 18.91 7.35 -40.09
C GLU A 63 19.23 6.75 -41.47
N ARG A 64 20.48 6.28 -41.61
CA ARG A 64 21.05 5.69 -42.83
C ARG A 64 20.32 4.39 -43.22
N PRO A 65 20.22 4.08 -44.52
CA PRO A 65 19.33 3.04 -45.01
C PRO A 65 19.90 1.65 -44.76
N ARG A 66 19.33 0.91 -43.80
CA ARG A 66 19.37 -0.56 -43.84
C ARG A 66 18.22 -1.05 -44.70
N THR A 67 18.55 -1.47 -45.90
CA THR A 67 17.67 -2.18 -46.82
C THR A 67 17.19 -3.47 -46.17
N ASN A 68 16.01 -3.43 -45.56
CA ASN A 68 15.12 -4.58 -45.52
C ASN A 68 13.76 -4.11 -46.02
N ARG A 69 13.41 -4.59 -47.22
CA ARG A 69 12.06 -4.48 -47.79
C ARG A 69 11.06 -5.11 -46.82
N GLN A 70 10.57 -4.34 -45.84
CA GLN A 70 9.33 -4.67 -45.16
C GLN A 70 8.19 -4.29 -46.11
N LYS A 71 7.81 -5.25 -46.95
CA LYS A 71 6.42 -5.32 -47.41
C LYS A 71 5.55 -5.28 -46.13
N LYS A 72 4.76 -4.23 -45.95
CA LYS A 72 3.55 -4.27 -45.11
C LYS A 72 2.67 -5.38 -45.68
N LYS A 73 2.93 -6.63 -45.28
CA LYS A 73 1.92 -7.68 -45.36
C LYS A 73 0.89 -7.28 -44.31
N ASN A 74 -0.37 -7.10 -44.71
CA ASN A 74 -1.49 -7.15 -43.79
C ASN A 74 -1.30 -8.42 -42.94
N LYS A 75 -0.95 -8.30 -41.66
CA LYS A 75 -0.96 -9.45 -40.75
C LYS A 75 -2.41 -9.94 -40.72
N SER A 76 -2.65 -11.17 -41.14
CA SER A 76 -3.99 -11.79 -41.14
C SER A 76 -4.42 -12.27 -39.75
N TYR A 77 -3.61 -12.00 -38.73
CA TYR A 77 -3.79 -12.45 -37.35
C TYR A 77 -3.29 -11.37 -36.38
N ILE A 78 -3.95 -11.28 -35.22
CA ILE A 78 -3.57 -10.42 -34.10
C ILE A 78 -3.24 -11.37 -32.95
N LEU A 79 -2.06 -11.26 -32.35
CA LEU A 79 -1.70 -12.08 -31.19
C LEU A 79 -2.35 -11.51 -29.92
N LEU A 80 -2.63 -12.37 -28.93
CA LEU A 80 -3.13 -11.91 -27.64
C LEU A 80 -2.17 -10.93 -26.95
N GLU A 81 -0.86 -11.08 -27.15
CA GLU A 81 0.12 -10.12 -26.62
C GLU A 81 -0.10 -8.68 -27.15
N GLU A 82 -0.60 -8.53 -28.38
CA GLU A 82 -0.82 -7.21 -28.99
C GLU A 82 -2.00 -6.45 -28.33
N LEU A 83 -2.83 -7.13 -27.52
CA LEU A 83 -3.95 -6.52 -26.80
C LEU A 83 -3.58 -5.94 -25.43
N ILE A 84 -2.35 -6.19 -24.96
CA ILE A 84 -1.89 -5.82 -23.63
C ILE A 84 -1.84 -4.29 -23.49
N PRO A 85 -2.47 -3.72 -22.45
CA PRO A 85 -2.50 -2.28 -22.27
C PRO A 85 -1.18 -1.78 -21.67
N LYS A 86 -0.74 -0.60 -22.13
CA LYS A 86 0.50 0.04 -21.64
C LYS A 86 0.41 0.39 -20.15
N ASP A 87 -0.75 0.86 -19.70
CA ASP A 87 -1.05 1.23 -18.32
C ASP A 87 -2.38 0.61 -17.84
N ASN A 88 -2.69 0.76 -16.56
CA ASN A 88 -3.95 0.30 -15.96
C ASN A 88 -4.91 1.45 -15.59
N ASN A 89 -4.74 2.65 -16.16
CA ASN A 89 -5.49 3.85 -15.76
C ASN A 89 -7.01 3.63 -15.85
N ARG A 90 -7.46 2.89 -16.87
CA ARG A 90 -8.87 2.54 -17.07
C ARG A 90 -9.46 1.62 -16.00
N LEU A 91 -8.65 0.76 -15.38
CA LEU A 91 -9.10 -0.04 -14.23
C LEU A 91 -9.01 0.77 -12.95
N LYS A 92 -7.92 1.54 -12.79
CA LYS A 92 -7.71 2.41 -11.63
C LYS A 92 -8.85 3.42 -11.48
N SER A 93 -9.36 4.00 -12.57
CA SER A 93 -10.52 4.91 -12.53
C SER A 93 -11.79 4.24 -11.98
N ARG A 94 -12.02 2.95 -12.27
CA ARG A 94 -13.15 2.19 -11.70
C ARG A 94 -13.01 2.02 -10.19
N ILE A 95 -11.81 2.10 -9.63
CA ILE A 95 -11.59 2.05 -8.19
C ILE A 95 -11.80 3.41 -7.55
N LYS A 96 -11.39 4.51 -8.21
CA LYS A 96 -11.53 5.89 -7.69
C LYS A 96 -12.96 6.27 -7.32
N GLU A 97 -13.96 5.65 -7.95
CA GLU A 97 -15.37 5.84 -7.61
C GLU A 97 -15.74 5.30 -6.21
N ASP A 98 -14.95 4.37 -5.66
CA ASP A 98 -15.15 3.76 -4.35
C ASP A 98 -14.08 4.22 -3.36
N LYS A 99 -14.47 5.12 -2.46
CA LYS A 99 -13.60 5.70 -1.44
C LYS A 99 -12.92 4.64 -0.56
N SER A 100 -13.60 3.53 -0.27
CA SER A 100 -13.03 2.49 0.60
C SER A 100 -11.90 1.72 -0.08
N LEU A 101 -12.02 1.49 -1.39
CA LEU A 101 -11.01 0.83 -2.20
C LEU A 101 -9.84 1.79 -2.52
N GLU A 102 -10.12 3.08 -2.68
CA GLU A 102 -9.09 4.11 -2.81
C GLU A 102 -8.25 4.22 -1.52
N GLU A 103 -8.91 4.27 -0.35
CA GLU A 103 -8.25 4.23 0.96
C GLU A 103 -7.39 2.96 1.10
N TYR A 104 -7.91 1.80 0.68
CA TYR A 104 -7.15 0.55 0.65
C TYR A 104 -5.86 0.68 -0.16
N LEU A 105 -5.95 1.13 -1.41
CA LEU A 105 -4.78 1.24 -2.27
C LEU A 105 -3.74 2.22 -1.73
N ALA A 106 -4.17 3.34 -1.14
CA ALA A 106 -3.24 4.31 -0.54
C ALA A 106 -2.47 3.71 0.65
N VAL A 107 -3.13 2.89 1.46
CA VAL A 107 -2.50 2.19 2.59
C VAL A 107 -1.53 1.11 2.09
N ILE A 108 -1.96 0.25 1.16
CA ILE A 108 -1.10 -0.81 0.61
C ILE A 108 0.12 -0.22 -0.11
N GLU A 109 -0.05 0.86 -0.86
CA GLU A 109 1.08 1.57 -1.48
C GLU A 109 2.09 2.04 -0.43
N THR A 110 1.61 2.59 0.68
CA THR A 110 2.48 3.03 1.79
C THR A 110 3.26 1.85 2.36
N LEU A 111 2.59 0.72 2.61
CA LEU A 111 3.21 -0.48 3.17
C LEU A 111 4.26 -1.09 2.22
N TYR A 112 3.94 -1.26 0.94
CA TYR A 112 4.89 -1.81 -0.04
C TYR A 112 6.09 -0.89 -0.27
N ARG A 113 5.89 0.44 -0.30
CA ARG A 113 7.01 1.39 -0.42
C ARG A 113 7.95 1.32 0.78
N GLU A 114 7.43 1.10 1.99
CA GLU A 114 8.27 0.91 3.17
C GLU A 114 8.98 -0.45 3.16
N PHE A 115 8.31 -1.52 2.73
CA PHE A 115 8.93 -2.85 2.62
C PHE A 115 10.09 -2.88 1.62
N ASP A 116 10.01 -2.15 0.52
CA ASP A 116 11.07 -2.05 -0.49
C ASP A 116 12.40 -1.51 0.05
N VAL A 117 12.33 -0.69 1.09
CA VAL A 117 13.52 -0.13 1.75
C VAL A 117 13.94 -0.96 2.96
N GLU A 118 12.97 -1.54 3.68
CA GLU A 118 13.20 -2.31 4.89
C GLU A 118 13.78 -3.70 4.64
N TYR A 119 13.42 -4.33 3.52
CA TYR A 119 13.69 -5.73 3.25
C TYR A 119 14.44 -5.87 1.91
N ILE A 120 15.69 -6.31 1.97
CA ILE A 120 16.58 -6.44 0.80
C ILE A 120 16.01 -7.45 -0.22
N ASP A 121 15.28 -8.44 0.28
CA ASP A 121 14.63 -9.52 -0.44
C ASP A 121 13.22 -9.18 -0.93
N PHE A 122 12.69 -7.98 -0.66
CA PHE A 122 11.39 -7.56 -1.18
C PHE A 122 11.46 -7.07 -2.64
N PRO A 123 10.45 -7.36 -3.47
CA PRO A 123 9.46 -8.43 -3.34
C PRO A 123 10.04 -9.82 -3.67
N ILE A 124 11.23 -9.89 -4.27
CA ILE A 124 11.94 -11.15 -4.53
C ILE A 124 13.43 -10.92 -4.29
N ASP A 125 14.06 -11.90 -3.64
CA ASP A 125 15.49 -11.94 -3.40
C ASP A 125 16.30 -11.76 -4.70
N LYS A 126 17.17 -10.75 -4.69
CA LYS A 126 18.03 -10.37 -5.81
C LYS A 126 19.02 -11.47 -6.17
N GLU A 127 19.42 -12.30 -5.21
CA GLU A 127 20.37 -13.41 -5.45
C GLU A 127 19.73 -14.58 -6.21
N ASN A 128 18.41 -14.74 -6.06
CA ASN A 128 17.62 -15.76 -6.76
C ASN A 128 17.23 -15.35 -8.20
N LEU A 129 17.62 -14.16 -8.65
CA LEU A 129 17.39 -13.72 -10.03
C LEU A 129 18.47 -14.29 -10.96
N LYS A 130 18.06 -15.20 -11.85
CA LYS A 130 18.94 -15.71 -12.91
C LYS A 130 19.43 -14.53 -13.77
N ARG A 131 20.75 -14.34 -13.85
CA ARG A 131 21.37 -13.36 -14.77
C ARG A 131 20.87 -13.63 -16.20
N GLY A 132 20.23 -12.63 -16.81
CA GLY A 132 19.75 -12.69 -18.20
C GLY A 132 18.23 -12.90 -18.39
N SER A 133 17.43 -13.00 -17.33
CA SER A 133 15.97 -12.90 -17.48
C SER A 133 15.54 -11.43 -17.64
N ASN A 134 14.44 -11.20 -18.37
CA ASN A 134 13.80 -9.88 -18.48
C ASN A 134 13.43 -9.27 -17.11
N ASP A 135 13.47 -10.07 -16.03
CA ASP A 135 13.23 -9.73 -14.63
C ASP A 135 14.09 -8.56 -14.13
N TRP A 136 15.28 -8.31 -14.70
CA TRP A 136 16.16 -7.21 -14.29
C TRP A 136 15.56 -5.81 -14.53
N LEU A 137 14.81 -5.60 -15.62
CA LEU A 137 14.11 -4.33 -15.85
C LEU A 137 12.93 -4.13 -14.89
N PHE A 138 12.32 -5.22 -14.41
CA PHE A 138 11.21 -5.15 -13.46
C PHE A 138 11.65 -4.70 -12.07
N LEU A 139 12.94 -4.84 -11.76
CA LEU A 139 13.47 -4.41 -10.48
C LEU A 139 13.36 -2.90 -10.24
N TYR A 140 13.18 -2.10 -11.30
CA TYR A 140 12.99 -0.65 -11.20
C TYR A 140 11.53 -0.23 -10.98
N ASN A 141 10.54 -1.07 -11.36
CA ASN A 141 9.10 -0.73 -11.30
C ASN A 141 8.30 -1.75 -10.46
N ARG A 142 8.92 -2.35 -9.44
CA ARG A 142 8.33 -3.45 -8.66
C ARG A 142 7.05 -3.06 -7.95
N ILE A 143 7.03 -1.87 -7.35
CA ILE A 143 5.86 -1.33 -6.65
C ILE A 143 4.72 -1.05 -7.62
N ASP A 144 5.01 -0.45 -8.78
CA ASP A 144 3.98 -0.18 -9.79
C ASP A 144 3.33 -1.47 -10.29
N PHE A 145 4.12 -2.54 -10.48
CA PHE A 145 3.58 -3.85 -10.81
C PHE A 145 2.65 -4.38 -9.71
N LEU A 146 3.11 -4.37 -8.45
CA LEU A 146 2.31 -4.85 -7.31
C LEU A 146 1.00 -4.06 -7.19
N MET A 147 1.08 -2.73 -7.25
CA MET A 147 -0.11 -1.87 -7.21
C MET A 147 -1.05 -2.12 -8.39
N ARG A 148 -0.51 -2.42 -9.58
CA ARG A 148 -1.30 -2.79 -10.76
C ARG A 148 -2.02 -4.14 -10.58
N ALA A 149 -1.35 -5.11 -9.98
CA ALA A 149 -1.94 -6.39 -9.61
C ALA A 149 -3.00 -6.25 -8.49
N GLU A 150 -2.78 -5.38 -7.49
CA GLU A 150 -3.79 -5.05 -6.47
C GLU A 150 -5.05 -4.46 -7.11
N VAL A 151 -4.90 -3.47 -7.98
CA VAL A 151 -6.00 -2.85 -8.73
C VAL A 151 -6.78 -3.91 -9.52
N PHE A 152 -6.08 -4.82 -10.21
CA PHE A 152 -6.72 -5.91 -10.94
C PHE A 152 -7.56 -6.80 -10.01
N MET A 153 -6.99 -7.26 -8.89
CA MET A 153 -7.67 -8.15 -7.94
C MET A 153 -8.89 -7.48 -7.29
N LEU A 154 -8.80 -6.19 -6.94
CA LEU A 154 -9.93 -5.43 -6.41
C LEU A 154 -11.05 -5.28 -7.44
N VAL A 155 -10.74 -4.92 -8.69
CA VAL A 155 -11.76 -4.83 -9.75
C VAL A 155 -12.39 -6.20 -10.02
N LEU A 156 -11.61 -7.28 -9.97
CA LEU A 156 -12.11 -8.65 -10.12
C LEU A 156 -13.12 -9.04 -9.02
N LEU A 157 -12.89 -8.62 -7.78
CA LEU A 157 -13.76 -8.93 -6.65
C LEU A 157 -15.00 -8.03 -6.59
N PHE A 158 -14.82 -6.72 -6.71
CA PHE A 158 -15.87 -5.73 -6.42
C PHE A 158 -16.64 -5.26 -7.65
N LYS A 159 -16.02 -5.26 -8.83
CA LYS A 159 -16.64 -4.80 -10.08
C LYS A 159 -16.38 -5.77 -11.24
N PRO A 160 -16.69 -7.08 -11.07
CA PRO A 160 -16.31 -8.13 -12.02
C PRO A 160 -16.92 -7.89 -13.40
N THR A 161 -16.12 -8.11 -14.42
CA THR A 161 -16.55 -8.24 -15.82
C THR A 161 -15.88 -9.48 -16.40
N PRO A 162 -16.48 -10.19 -17.38
CA PRO A 162 -15.74 -11.26 -18.06
C PRO A 162 -14.49 -10.69 -18.74
N ALA A 163 -13.49 -11.51 -19.03
CA ALA A 163 -12.34 -11.09 -19.82
C ALA A 163 -12.74 -10.78 -21.28
N PHE A 164 -13.70 -11.55 -21.79
CA PHE A 164 -14.26 -11.48 -23.13
C PHE A 164 -15.79 -11.60 -23.06
N ILE A 165 -16.51 -10.68 -23.71
CA ILE A 165 -17.97 -10.72 -23.75
C ILE A 165 -18.42 -11.74 -24.80
N ASP A 166 -18.79 -12.92 -24.34
CA ASP A 166 -19.48 -13.95 -25.13
C ASP A 166 -20.85 -14.28 -24.56
N SER A 167 -21.70 -14.83 -25.42
CA SER A 167 -22.99 -15.40 -25.03
C SER A 167 -23.09 -16.78 -25.66
N PRO A 168 -23.38 -17.84 -24.89
CA PRO A 168 -23.51 -19.20 -25.42
C PRO A 168 -24.53 -19.29 -26.57
N SER A 169 -25.60 -18.48 -26.52
CA SER A 169 -26.64 -18.45 -27.56
C SER A 169 -26.21 -17.75 -28.86
N GLN A 170 -25.14 -16.96 -28.83
CA GLN A 170 -24.64 -16.19 -29.98
C GLN A 170 -23.28 -16.69 -30.48
N LEU A 171 -22.76 -17.80 -29.96
CA LEU A 171 -21.38 -18.23 -30.18
C LEU A 171 -21.07 -18.46 -31.67
N GLN A 172 -22.01 -19.03 -32.44
CA GLN A 172 -21.89 -19.21 -33.89
C GLN A 172 -21.84 -17.88 -34.68
N GLN A 173 -22.45 -16.82 -34.15
CA GLN A 173 -22.40 -15.48 -34.74
C GLN A 173 -21.07 -14.80 -34.38
N ILE A 174 -20.63 -14.95 -33.13
CA ILE A 174 -19.37 -14.41 -32.63
C ILE A 174 -18.18 -15.03 -33.37
N GLU A 175 -18.22 -16.32 -33.69
CA GLU A 175 -17.19 -17.01 -34.49
C GLU A 175 -17.03 -16.43 -35.91
N LYS A 176 -18.04 -15.73 -36.42
CA LYS A 176 -18.02 -15.07 -37.74
C LYS A 176 -17.59 -13.60 -37.67
N GLU A 177 -17.34 -13.06 -36.48
CA GLU A 177 -16.92 -11.68 -36.32
C GLU A 177 -15.49 -11.43 -36.80
N SER A 178 -15.25 -10.23 -37.31
CA SER A 178 -13.90 -9.78 -37.66
C SER A 178 -13.03 -9.62 -36.41
N LEU A 179 -11.70 -9.65 -36.59
CA LEU A 179 -10.75 -9.43 -35.49
C LEU A 179 -11.00 -8.10 -34.76
N ALA A 180 -11.33 -7.02 -35.48
CA ALA A 180 -11.64 -5.73 -34.87
C ALA A 180 -12.93 -5.75 -34.02
N GLN A 181 -13.89 -6.61 -34.35
CA GLN A 181 -15.10 -6.81 -33.54
C GLN A 181 -14.79 -7.67 -32.30
N LEU A 182 -14.00 -8.74 -32.46
CA LEU A 182 -13.54 -9.55 -31.33
C LEU A 182 -12.72 -8.73 -30.33
N GLU A 183 -11.83 -7.85 -30.81
CA GLU A 183 -11.05 -6.97 -29.95
C GLU A 183 -11.93 -6.05 -29.09
N LYS A 184 -13.03 -5.53 -29.65
CA LYS A 184 -13.99 -4.68 -28.92
C LYS A 184 -14.76 -5.43 -27.84
N ARG A 185 -14.83 -6.77 -27.91
CA ARG A 185 -15.45 -7.62 -26.88
C ARG A 185 -14.52 -7.93 -25.72
N VAL A 186 -13.20 -7.69 -25.85
CA VAL A 186 -12.24 -7.89 -24.75
C VAL A 186 -12.35 -6.71 -23.78
N THR A 187 -12.68 -7.01 -22.53
CA THR A 187 -12.87 -5.97 -21.51
C THR A 187 -11.54 -5.43 -21.01
N ASN A 188 -11.57 -4.30 -20.31
CA ASN A 188 -10.39 -3.78 -19.64
C ASN A 188 -9.80 -4.81 -18.66
N LEU A 189 -10.66 -5.56 -17.93
CA LEU A 189 -10.20 -6.60 -17.01
C LEU A 189 -9.54 -7.77 -17.75
N GLY A 190 -10.06 -8.16 -18.93
CA GLY A 190 -9.41 -9.15 -19.79
C GLY A 190 -8.06 -8.70 -20.32
N ARG A 191 -7.97 -7.46 -20.79
CA ARG A 191 -6.70 -6.85 -21.22
C ARG A 191 -5.66 -6.81 -20.09
N GLU A 192 -6.11 -6.51 -18.87
CA GLU A 192 -5.24 -6.50 -17.71
C GLU A 192 -4.82 -7.91 -17.27
N LEU A 193 -5.69 -8.92 -17.40
CA LEU A 193 -5.30 -10.31 -17.19
C LEU A 193 -4.19 -10.75 -18.18
N LEU A 194 -4.25 -10.30 -19.44
CA LEU A 194 -3.18 -10.54 -20.42
C LEU A 194 -1.84 -9.91 -19.98
N TYR A 195 -1.87 -8.71 -19.40
CA TYR A 195 -0.70 -8.10 -18.77
C TYR A 195 -0.13 -9.01 -17.67
N LEU A 196 -0.96 -9.49 -16.75
CA LEU A 196 -0.51 -10.41 -15.70
C LEU A 196 0.04 -11.73 -16.27
N CYS A 197 -0.61 -12.31 -17.29
CA CYS A 197 -0.10 -13.50 -17.99
C CYS A 197 1.28 -13.28 -18.63
N LYS A 198 1.58 -12.07 -19.11
CA LYS A 198 2.91 -11.71 -19.62
C LYS A 198 3.97 -11.75 -18.52
N HIS A 199 3.58 -11.48 -17.29
CA HIS A 199 4.45 -11.45 -16.11
C HIS A 199 4.29 -12.68 -15.21
N LYS A 200 3.75 -13.79 -15.74
CA LYS A 200 3.47 -15.00 -14.96
C LYS A 200 4.70 -15.52 -14.19
N ASP A 201 5.88 -15.51 -14.81
CA ASP A 201 7.09 -16.08 -14.21
C ASP A 201 7.57 -15.25 -13.00
N PHE A 202 7.29 -13.95 -12.99
CA PHE A 202 7.53 -13.07 -11.86
C PHE A 202 6.47 -13.30 -10.77
N ILE A 203 5.20 -13.31 -11.15
CA ILE A 203 4.07 -13.57 -10.23
C ILE A 203 4.25 -14.90 -9.48
N GLN A 204 4.68 -15.95 -10.16
CA GLN A 204 4.91 -17.27 -9.59
C GLN A 204 6.01 -17.31 -8.51
N ARG A 205 6.87 -16.29 -8.45
CA ARG A 205 7.95 -16.17 -7.46
C ARG A 205 7.59 -15.23 -6.31
N LEU A 206 6.42 -14.58 -6.35
CA LEU A 206 5.92 -13.76 -5.25
C LEU A 206 5.46 -14.69 -4.11
N GLU A 207 6.42 -15.07 -3.27
CA GLU A 207 6.22 -15.93 -2.11
C GLU A 207 6.62 -15.20 -0.83
N GLY A 208 6.00 -15.56 0.28
CA GLY A 208 6.29 -14.97 1.59
C GLY A 208 5.19 -14.06 2.12
N ASN A 209 5.42 -13.57 3.34
CA ASN A 209 4.39 -12.93 4.16
C ASN A 209 4.34 -11.41 3.99
N TYR A 210 5.17 -10.84 3.11
CA TYR A 210 5.19 -9.41 2.79
C TYR A 210 4.06 -8.97 1.84
N PHE A 211 3.28 -9.92 1.32
CA PHE A 211 2.26 -9.67 0.31
C PHE A 211 0.86 -9.72 0.89
N THR A 212 -0.02 -8.84 0.40
CA THR A 212 -1.44 -8.93 0.74
C THR A 212 -1.99 -10.27 0.25
N ARG A 213 -3.12 -10.65 0.86
CA ARG A 213 -3.91 -11.80 0.44
C ARG A 213 -4.23 -11.81 -1.07
N ASN A 214 -4.44 -10.66 -1.70
CA ASN A 214 -4.73 -10.57 -3.13
C ASN A 214 -3.55 -11.06 -3.97
N ILE A 215 -2.34 -10.57 -3.67
CA ILE A 215 -1.12 -10.95 -4.37
C ILE A 215 -0.77 -12.42 -4.08
N GLN A 216 -0.95 -12.88 -2.84
CA GLN A 216 -0.73 -14.28 -2.49
C GLN A 216 -1.65 -15.23 -3.27
N ILE A 217 -2.94 -14.88 -3.41
CA ILE A 217 -3.90 -15.65 -4.20
C ILE A 217 -3.51 -15.66 -5.67
N LEU A 218 -3.15 -14.50 -6.22
CA LEU A 218 -2.70 -14.38 -7.60
C LEU A 218 -1.47 -15.27 -7.86
N ALA A 219 -0.46 -15.20 -6.99
CA ALA A 219 0.76 -15.98 -7.09
C ALA A 219 0.49 -17.49 -7.01
N ALA A 220 -0.29 -17.93 -6.03
CA ALA A 220 -0.64 -19.34 -5.86
C ALA A 220 -1.45 -19.88 -7.05
N TYR A 221 -2.41 -19.10 -7.56
CA TYR A 221 -3.20 -19.46 -8.72
C TYR A 221 -2.32 -19.62 -9.97
N PHE A 222 -1.46 -18.63 -10.25
CA PHE A 222 -0.56 -18.67 -11.40
C PHE A 222 0.48 -19.78 -11.29
N LYS A 223 0.97 -20.07 -10.08
CA LYS A 223 1.87 -21.20 -9.83
C LYS A 223 1.18 -22.51 -10.18
N ALA A 224 -0.08 -22.70 -9.80
CA ALA A 224 -0.82 -23.90 -10.13
C ALA A 224 -1.19 -24.02 -11.62
N GLU A 225 -1.75 -22.97 -12.23
CA GLU A 225 -2.21 -22.98 -13.63
C GLU A 225 -1.06 -23.09 -14.64
N PHE A 226 0.09 -22.47 -14.34
CA PHE A 226 1.23 -22.39 -15.28
C PHE A 226 2.46 -23.21 -14.83
N SER A 227 2.34 -24.10 -13.84
CA SER A 227 3.47 -24.93 -13.38
C SER A 227 4.04 -25.85 -14.46
N LEU A 228 5.37 -25.81 -14.62
CA LEU A 228 6.15 -26.48 -15.68
C LEU A 228 6.22 -28.02 -15.62
N ARG A 229 5.62 -28.68 -14.61
CA ARG A 229 5.84 -30.11 -14.38
C ARG A 229 4.91 -31.08 -15.12
N ASN A 230 3.81 -30.60 -15.69
CA ASN A 230 2.97 -31.45 -16.55
C ASN A 230 2.77 -30.74 -17.89
N LYS A 231 3.43 -31.24 -18.94
CA LYS A 231 3.35 -30.82 -20.36
C LYS A 231 1.92 -30.83 -20.97
N LYS A 232 0.86 -30.85 -20.16
CA LYS A 232 -0.55 -30.97 -20.57
C LYS A 232 -1.49 -29.92 -19.96
N ILE A 233 -1.06 -29.07 -19.01
CA ILE A 233 -2.01 -28.35 -18.14
C ILE A 233 -2.32 -26.91 -18.59
N SER A 234 -1.34 -26.09 -18.99
CA SER A 234 -1.66 -24.75 -19.52
C SER A 234 -1.66 -24.74 -21.06
N LYS A 235 -2.86 -24.81 -21.66
CA LYS A 235 -3.05 -24.58 -23.11
C LYS A 235 -2.99 -23.09 -23.49
N PHE A 236 -2.96 -22.18 -22.52
CA PHE A 236 -3.01 -20.74 -22.78
C PHE A 236 -1.61 -20.15 -22.95
N THR A 237 -1.38 -19.46 -24.06
CA THR A 237 -0.13 -18.72 -24.32
C THR A 237 -0.45 -17.40 -25.03
N LEU A 238 0.34 -16.36 -24.76
CA LEU A 238 0.17 -15.05 -25.39
C LEU A 238 0.52 -15.05 -26.88
N GLU A 239 1.24 -16.06 -27.34
CA GLU A 239 1.56 -16.32 -28.75
C GLU A 239 0.36 -16.88 -29.54
N GLN A 240 -0.78 -17.11 -28.89
CA GLN A 240 -2.00 -17.51 -29.59
C GLN A 240 -2.59 -16.35 -30.39
N ASP A 241 -3.13 -16.69 -31.56
CA ASP A 241 -3.99 -15.79 -32.32
C ASP A 241 -5.26 -15.48 -31.54
N MET A 242 -5.68 -14.22 -31.59
CA MET A 242 -6.95 -13.76 -31.06
C MET A 242 -8.09 -14.40 -31.87
N ASN A 243 -8.68 -15.43 -31.28
CA ASN A 243 -9.89 -16.10 -31.76
C ASN A 243 -10.81 -16.45 -30.58
N VAL A 244 -12.05 -16.83 -30.87
CA VAL A 244 -13.06 -17.14 -29.85
C VAL A 244 -12.55 -18.19 -28.85
N SER A 245 -11.88 -19.24 -29.30
CA SER A 245 -11.35 -20.29 -28.42
C SER A 245 -10.31 -19.76 -27.41
N SER A 246 -9.38 -18.94 -27.88
CA SER A 246 -8.35 -18.31 -27.04
C SER A 246 -8.95 -17.34 -26.01
N LEU A 247 -9.98 -16.58 -26.40
CA LEU A 247 -10.67 -15.63 -25.54
C LEU A 247 -11.59 -16.31 -24.52
N VAL A 248 -12.22 -17.43 -24.89
CA VAL A 248 -12.96 -18.30 -23.96
C VAL A 248 -12.00 -18.92 -22.93
N SER A 249 -10.81 -19.33 -23.35
CA SER A 249 -9.76 -19.79 -22.42
C SER A 249 -9.34 -18.69 -21.44
N LEU A 250 -9.24 -17.43 -21.89
CA LEU A 250 -8.97 -16.29 -21.01
C LEU A 250 -10.10 -16.07 -19.98
N ASN A 251 -11.37 -16.21 -20.39
CA ASN A 251 -12.51 -16.18 -19.46
C ASN A 251 -12.40 -17.28 -18.39
N ARG A 252 -12.00 -18.50 -18.76
CA ARG A 252 -11.83 -19.60 -17.80
C ARG A 252 -10.77 -19.30 -16.75
N LEU A 253 -9.62 -18.75 -17.15
CA LEU A 253 -8.57 -18.30 -16.21
C LEU A 253 -9.10 -17.23 -15.25
N LEU A 254 -9.83 -16.23 -15.78
CA LEU A 254 -10.41 -15.16 -14.96
C LEU A 254 -11.41 -15.71 -13.94
N ILE A 255 -12.31 -16.60 -14.38
CA ILE A 255 -13.34 -17.20 -13.52
C ILE A 255 -12.71 -18.09 -12.45
N GLY A 256 -11.70 -18.89 -12.81
CA GLY A 256 -10.97 -19.73 -11.86
C GLY A 256 -10.31 -18.89 -10.77
N LEU A 257 -9.60 -17.83 -11.17
CA LEU A 257 -9.00 -16.88 -10.23
C LEU A 257 -10.05 -16.19 -9.36
N LYS A 258 -11.18 -15.75 -9.93
CA LYS A 258 -12.26 -15.12 -9.18
C LYS A 258 -12.82 -16.06 -8.12
N ASN A 259 -13.11 -17.30 -8.49
CA ASN A 259 -13.67 -18.29 -7.57
C ASN A 259 -12.73 -18.53 -6.38
N PHE A 260 -11.43 -18.69 -6.64
CA PHE A 260 -10.44 -18.79 -5.57
C PHE A 260 -10.35 -17.51 -4.73
N ALA A 261 -10.40 -16.35 -5.39
CA ALA A 261 -10.39 -15.07 -4.70
C ALA A 261 -11.68 -14.82 -3.89
N ASP A 262 -12.81 -15.44 -4.19
CA ASP A 262 -14.02 -15.34 -3.38
C ASP A 262 -13.98 -16.32 -2.20
N SER A 263 -13.74 -17.61 -2.47
CA SER A 263 -13.80 -18.70 -1.48
C SER A 263 -12.59 -18.76 -0.57
N GLY A 264 -11.40 -18.39 -1.06
CA GLY A 264 -10.14 -18.68 -0.41
C GLY A 264 -9.66 -20.13 -0.60
N GLU A 265 -10.39 -20.97 -1.33
CA GLU A 265 -10.04 -22.37 -1.57
C GLU A 265 -9.84 -22.63 -3.06
N PHE A 266 -8.76 -23.32 -3.40
CA PHE A 266 -8.47 -23.72 -4.77
C PHE A 266 -7.99 -25.17 -4.86
N GLU A 267 -8.67 -25.94 -5.70
CA GLU A 267 -8.34 -27.33 -5.99
C GLU A 267 -7.77 -27.43 -7.41
N PRO A 268 -6.44 -27.38 -7.59
CA PRO A 268 -5.81 -27.36 -8.91
C PRO A 268 -6.06 -28.60 -9.78
N TYR A 269 -6.55 -29.71 -9.20
CA TYR A 269 -6.65 -31.00 -9.89
C TYR A 269 -8.06 -31.62 -9.94
N LYS A 270 -9.11 -30.92 -9.50
CA LYS A 270 -10.47 -31.48 -9.37
C LYS A 270 -11.05 -32.06 -10.67
N ASN A 271 -10.63 -31.55 -11.83
CA ASN A 271 -11.13 -31.94 -13.15
C ASN A 271 -10.30 -33.01 -13.88
N ASN A 272 -9.22 -33.53 -13.28
CA ASN A 272 -8.40 -34.56 -13.91
C ASN A 272 -8.86 -35.96 -13.50
N LEU A 273 -9.84 -36.49 -14.23
CA LEU A 273 -10.36 -37.88 -14.18
C LEU A 273 -9.29 -38.98 -14.41
N SER A 274 -7.98 -38.68 -14.37
CA SER A 274 -6.91 -39.62 -14.72
C SER A 274 -5.73 -39.68 -13.75
N ILE A 275 -5.75 -38.97 -12.62
CA ILE A 275 -4.80 -39.24 -11.53
C ILE A 275 -5.54 -40.14 -10.55
N ARG A 276 -5.25 -41.44 -10.57
CA ARG A 276 -5.70 -42.35 -9.51
C ARG A 276 -5.10 -41.83 -8.21
N GLN A 277 -5.88 -41.05 -7.45
CA GLN A 277 -5.57 -40.77 -6.05
C GLN A 277 -5.46 -42.12 -5.36
N ARG A 278 -4.27 -42.44 -4.83
CA ARG A 278 -4.14 -43.59 -3.95
C ARG A 278 -4.72 -43.18 -2.59
N GLU A 279 -5.36 -44.10 -1.89
CA GLU A 279 -5.73 -43.87 -0.49
C GLU A 279 -4.46 -43.43 0.27
N GLY A 280 -4.46 -42.19 0.76
CA GLY A 280 -3.31 -41.55 1.43
C GLY A 280 -2.69 -40.36 0.70
N ASP A 281 -3.04 -40.08 -0.56
CA ASP A 281 -2.61 -38.83 -1.23
C ASP A 281 -3.40 -37.65 -0.65
N ALA A 282 -2.73 -36.76 0.09
CA ALA A 282 -3.36 -35.58 0.66
C ALA A 282 -4.03 -34.72 -0.43
N GLU A 283 -5.28 -34.32 -0.21
CA GLU A 283 -5.94 -33.33 -1.06
C GLU A 283 -5.07 -32.06 -1.10
N HIS A 284 -4.48 -31.76 -2.26
CA HIS A 284 -3.67 -30.56 -2.47
C HIS A 284 -4.55 -29.31 -2.64
N THR A 285 -5.47 -29.08 -1.70
CA THR A 285 -6.29 -27.88 -1.67
C THR A 285 -5.44 -26.74 -1.13
N ILE A 286 -5.30 -25.69 -1.94
CA ILE A 286 -4.64 -24.46 -1.51
C ILE A 286 -5.69 -23.62 -0.78
N VAL A 287 -5.44 -23.35 0.50
CA VAL A 287 -6.33 -22.57 1.35
C VAL A 287 -5.67 -21.22 1.68
N LYS A 288 -6.43 -20.15 1.49
CA LYS A 288 -6.11 -18.75 1.79
C LYS A 288 -7.33 -18.11 2.44
N LEU A 289 -7.14 -16.94 3.08
CA LEU A 289 -8.26 -16.21 3.69
C LEU A 289 -9.33 -15.89 2.64
N SER A 290 -10.61 -16.11 2.96
CA SER A 290 -11.72 -15.77 2.06
C SER A 290 -11.84 -14.26 1.86
N HIS A 291 -12.55 -13.82 0.80
CA HIS A 291 -12.78 -12.38 0.58
C HIS A 291 -13.58 -11.76 1.74
N ILE A 292 -14.56 -12.49 2.27
CA ILE A 292 -15.43 -12.04 3.36
C ILE A 292 -14.61 -11.83 4.63
N ASP A 293 -13.73 -12.78 4.98
CA ASP A 293 -12.91 -12.69 6.18
C ASP A 293 -11.84 -11.59 6.05
N ALA A 294 -11.24 -11.45 4.86
CA ALA A 294 -10.32 -10.36 4.55
C ALA A 294 -11.01 -8.99 4.70
N ALA A 295 -12.21 -8.82 4.16
CA ALA A 295 -13.00 -7.59 4.30
C ALA A 295 -13.38 -7.31 5.76
N LYS A 296 -13.65 -8.35 6.56
CA LYS A 296 -13.91 -8.22 8.00
C LYS A 296 -12.67 -7.75 8.76
N LYS A 297 -11.49 -8.33 8.52
CA LYS A 297 -10.21 -7.87 9.09
C LYS A 297 -9.96 -6.40 8.70
N TRP A 298 -10.12 -6.07 7.41
CA TRP A 298 -9.95 -4.71 6.90
C TRP A 298 -10.85 -3.69 7.60
N LYS A 299 -12.13 -4.02 7.78
CA LYS A 299 -13.10 -3.17 8.48
C LYS A 299 -12.68 -2.93 9.93
N GLN A 300 -12.20 -3.97 10.63
CA GLN A 300 -11.72 -3.84 12.00
C GLN A 300 -10.51 -2.91 12.09
N SER A 301 -9.51 -3.06 11.21
CA SER A 301 -8.34 -2.17 11.16
C SER A 301 -8.75 -0.73 10.79
N SER A 302 -9.72 -0.55 9.90
CA SER A 302 -10.28 0.76 9.56
C SER A 302 -10.98 1.44 10.76
N GLU A 303 -11.73 0.68 11.56
CA GLU A 303 -12.32 1.19 12.81
C GLU A 303 -11.25 1.56 13.85
N ARG A 304 -10.19 0.76 13.96
CA ARG A 304 -9.03 1.06 14.82
C ARG A 304 -8.33 2.35 14.37
N LEU A 305 -8.14 2.55 13.07
CA LEU A 305 -7.59 3.79 12.51
C LEU A 305 -8.44 4.99 12.88
N ARG A 306 -9.76 4.95 12.70
CA ARG A 306 -10.66 6.05 13.09
C ARG A 306 -10.56 6.37 14.58
N LYS A 307 -10.52 5.35 15.44
CA LYS A 307 -10.33 5.51 16.89
C LYS A 307 -8.95 6.07 17.26
N ALA A 308 -7.91 5.75 16.48
CA ALA A 308 -6.57 6.30 16.67
C ALA A 308 -6.53 7.78 16.26
N ILE A 309 -7.08 8.13 15.10
CA ILE A 309 -7.19 9.50 14.62
C ILE A 309 -7.95 10.36 15.64
N GLN A 310 -9.13 9.91 16.10
CA GLN A 310 -9.91 10.61 17.13
C GLN A 310 -9.12 10.85 18.42
N TYR A 311 -8.33 9.85 18.85
CA TYR A 311 -7.48 10.00 20.02
C TYR A 311 -6.39 11.07 19.81
N PHE A 312 -5.73 11.07 18.66
CA PHE A 312 -4.64 12.02 18.38
C PHE A 312 -5.12 13.42 18.02
N GLN A 313 -6.39 13.61 17.66
CA GLN A 313 -6.98 14.94 17.49
C GLN A 313 -6.84 15.83 18.73
N GLY A 314 -6.76 15.25 19.93
CA GLY A 314 -6.52 15.99 21.17
C GLY A 314 -5.19 16.76 21.20
N TYR A 315 -4.22 16.38 20.37
CA TYR A 315 -2.91 17.04 20.26
C TYR A 315 -2.86 18.10 19.15
N LYS A 316 -3.90 18.30 18.34
CA LYS A 316 -3.88 19.25 17.21
C LYS A 316 -3.60 20.71 17.58
N LYS A 317 -3.82 21.07 18.84
CA LYS A 317 -3.61 22.42 19.40
C LYS A 317 -2.25 22.57 20.09
N GLN A 318 -1.39 21.56 20.04
CA GLN A 318 -0.08 21.53 20.70
C GLN A 318 1.00 21.24 19.67
N ASP A 319 2.19 21.79 19.89
CA ASP A 319 3.37 21.46 19.08
C ASP A 319 3.91 20.11 19.56
N ILE A 320 3.90 19.14 18.66
CA ILE A 320 4.38 17.78 18.94
C ILE A 320 5.52 17.41 18.04
N VAL A 321 6.35 16.47 18.50
CA VAL A 321 7.40 15.85 17.71
C VAL A 321 7.29 14.34 17.82
N LEU A 322 7.51 13.67 16.70
CA LEU A 322 7.42 12.22 16.56
C LEU A 322 8.83 11.65 16.42
N TYR A 323 9.12 10.60 17.19
CA TYR A 323 10.34 9.81 17.06
C TYR A 323 9.98 8.33 16.94
N ARG A 324 10.62 7.61 16.01
CA ARG A 324 10.39 6.18 15.81
C ARG A 324 11.61 5.36 16.21
N PHE A 325 11.37 4.25 16.90
CA PHE A 325 12.40 3.36 17.41
C PHE A 325 12.01 1.90 17.16
N ARG A 326 13.02 1.04 17.05
CA ARG A 326 12.88 -0.41 17.14
C ARG A 326 13.57 -0.91 18.40
N LEU A 327 12.83 -1.70 19.17
CA LEU A 327 13.30 -2.30 20.41
C LEU A 327 13.23 -3.82 20.28
N GLU A 328 14.35 -4.49 20.52
CA GLU A 328 14.44 -5.94 20.61
C GLU A 328 15.11 -6.29 21.94
N ILE A 329 14.51 -7.21 22.70
CA ILE A 329 15.06 -7.68 23.97
C ILE A 329 15.36 -9.17 23.87
N GLU A 330 16.59 -9.54 24.14
CA GLU A 330 17.09 -10.92 24.09
C GLU A 330 17.65 -11.36 25.44
N TYR A 331 17.66 -12.67 25.72
CA TYR A 331 18.39 -13.21 26.87
C TYR A 331 19.88 -13.35 26.52
N THR A 332 20.78 -12.91 27.39
CA THR A 332 22.23 -12.92 27.10
C THR A 332 22.90 -14.29 27.25
N LYS A 333 22.34 -15.17 28.09
CA LYS A 333 22.95 -16.45 28.49
C LYS A 333 22.05 -17.67 28.33
N ASN A 334 20.81 -17.47 27.88
CA ASN A 334 19.85 -18.56 27.68
C ASN A 334 19.51 -18.66 26.20
N GLU A 335 19.38 -19.89 25.68
CA GLU A 335 18.97 -20.17 24.30
C GLU A 335 17.48 -19.89 24.01
N GLY A 336 16.76 -19.30 24.98
CA GLY A 336 15.36 -18.93 24.80
C GLY A 336 15.21 -17.50 24.31
N ARG A 337 14.08 -17.20 23.66
CA ARG A 337 13.66 -15.83 23.35
C ARG A 337 12.79 -15.23 24.46
N VAL A 338 12.72 -13.90 24.51
CA VAL A 338 11.77 -13.20 25.39
C VAL A 338 10.37 -13.34 24.80
N SER A 339 9.43 -13.90 25.55
CA SER A 339 8.04 -14.03 25.10
C SER A 339 7.33 -12.68 25.05
N TYR A 340 6.33 -12.61 24.17
CA TYR A 340 5.40 -11.49 24.04
C TYR A 340 4.87 -10.98 25.39
N GLU A 341 4.41 -11.88 26.26
CA GLU A 341 3.82 -11.48 27.55
C GLU A 341 4.83 -10.76 28.45
N LYS A 342 6.07 -11.23 28.49
CA LYS A 342 7.15 -10.63 29.30
C LYS A 342 7.56 -9.27 28.75
N PHE A 343 7.76 -9.18 27.44
CA PHE A 343 8.10 -7.92 26.80
C PHE A 343 6.96 -6.90 26.96
N GLN A 344 5.71 -7.31 26.69
CA GLN A 344 4.55 -6.45 26.85
C GLN A 344 4.42 -5.94 28.30
N LYS A 345 4.64 -6.79 29.30
CA LYS A 345 4.61 -6.39 30.72
C LYS A 345 5.67 -5.33 31.02
N PHE A 346 6.93 -5.57 30.65
CA PHE A 346 8.03 -4.62 30.82
C PHE A 346 7.68 -3.27 30.18
N PHE A 347 7.27 -3.30 28.92
CA PHE A 347 6.99 -2.10 28.14
C PHE A 347 5.80 -1.30 28.69
N THR A 348 4.76 -1.99 29.16
CA THR A 348 3.61 -1.34 29.80
C THR A 348 4.04 -0.56 31.04
N LEU A 349 4.94 -1.12 31.85
CA LEU A 349 5.46 -0.45 33.04
C LEU A 349 6.38 0.73 32.68
N LEU A 350 7.25 0.55 31.67
CA LEU A 350 8.12 1.60 31.13
C LEU A 350 7.33 2.84 30.71
N ASN A 351 6.27 2.69 29.89
CA ASN A 351 5.48 3.85 29.45
C ASN A 351 4.69 4.49 30.58
N LYS A 352 4.16 3.67 31.52
CA LYS A 352 3.49 4.19 32.71
C LYS A 352 4.44 5.03 33.57
N LYS A 353 5.71 4.66 33.65
CA LYS A 353 6.74 5.45 34.34
C LYS A 353 7.11 6.70 33.54
N ALA A 354 7.30 6.57 32.22
CA ALA A 354 7.69 7.67 31.34
C ALA A 354 6.66 8.80 31.32
N ALA A 355 5.37 8.47 31.36
CA ALA A 355 4.28 9.45 31.34
C ALA A 355 4.04 10.19 32.67
N ARG A 356 4.76 9.87 33.75
CA ARG A 356 4.67 10.59 35.04
C ARG A 356 5.41 11.93 34.95
N SER A 357 5.10 12.86 35.85
CA SER A 357 5.79 14.15 35.97
C SER A 357 7.30 14.01 36.20
N GLU A 358 7.70 13.01 37.00
CA GLU A 358 9.12 12.65 37.25
C GLU A 358 9.65 11.61 36.25
N GLY A 359 8.88 11.30 35.21
CA GLY A 359 9.20 10.32 34.18
C GLY A 359 10.17 10.86 33.14
N PHE A 360 9.91 10.57 31.87
CA PHE A 360 10.73 11.07 30.79
C PHE A 360 10.19 12.45 30.35
N PRO A 361 10.98 13.55 30.47
CA PRO A 361 10.47 14.89 30.22
C PRO A 361 9.93 15.04 28.80
N GLY A 362 8.71 15.57 28.70
CA GLY A 362 8.04 15.82 27.43
C GLY A 362 7.25 14.66 26.84
N TYR A 363 7.33 13.46 27.42
CA TYR A 363 6.64 12.28 26.91
C TYR A 363 5.11 12.48 26.95
N LEU A 364 4.41 12.38 25.81
CA LEU A 364 2.97 12.59 25.74
C LEU A 364 2.19 11.30 25.50
N SER A 365 2.61 10.51 24.51
CA SER A 365 1.91 9.30 24.07
C SER A 365 2.80 8.44 23.17
N PHE A 366 2.24 7.34 22.67
CA PHE A 366 2.92 6.40 21.79
C PHE A 366 1.93 5.67 20.88
N VAL A 367 2.47 5.09 19.81
CA VAL A 367 1.87 4.07 18.94
C VAL A 367 2.91 2.96 18.79
N TYR A 368 2.52 1.69 18.81
CA TYR A 368 3.46 0.62 18.48
C TYR A 368 2.81 -0.49 17.69
N PHE A 369 3.65 -1.26 17.01
CA PHE A 369 3.33 -2.52 16.36
C PHE A 369 4.36 -3.60 16.76
N TRP A 370 3.87 -4.81 17.03
CA TRP A 370 4.71 -5.99 17.27
C TRP A 370 5.04 -6.69 15.97
N ARG A 371 6.34 -6.88 15.71
CA ARG A 371 6.84 -7.65 14.57
C ARG A 371 7.88 -8.69 14.99
N GLU A 372 8.07 -9.74 14.19
CA GLU A 372 9.18 -10.66 14.37
C GLU A 372 10.32 -10.28 13.44
N ASN A 373 11.54 -10.39 13.94
CA ASN A 373 12.73 -10.31 13.11
C ASN A 373 12.88 -11.63 12.38
N PHE A 374 12.72 -11.63 11.05
CA PHE A 374 12.74 -12.87 10.26
C PHE A 374 14.09 -13.62 10.30
N ASN A 375 15.18 -12.96 10.70
CA ASN A 375 16.49 -13.60 10.81
C ASN A 375 16.76 -14.20 12.19
N THR A 376 16.26 -13.55 13.25
CA THR A 376 16.55 -13.94 14.64
C THR A 376 15.36 -14.56 15.35
N GLU A 377 14.16 -14.52 14.76
CA GLU A 377 12.87 -14.95 15.33
C GLU A 377 12.48 -14.24 16.63
N ASN A 378 13.25 -13.22 17.01
CA ASN A 378 13.01 -12.42 18.18
C ASN A 378 11.86 -11.44 17.94
N LEU A 379 11.14 -11.17 19.02
CA LEU A 379 10.09 -10.17 19.02
C LEU A 379 10.70 -8.76 19.02
N VAL A 380 10.28 -7.97 18.05
CA VAL A 380 10.66 -6.57 17.89
C VAL A 380 9.42 -5.71 18.11
N GLN A 381 9.58 -4.68 18.94
CA GLN A 381 8.61 -3.62 19.05
C GLN A 381 9.02 -2.44 18.18
N ASP A 382 8.20 -2.15 17.16
CA ASP A 382 8.33 -0.95 16.36
C ASP A 382 7.42 0.12 16.97
N ILE A 383 8.01 1.17 17.53
CA ILE A 383 7.30 2.19 18.31
C ILE A 383 7.52 3.57 17.73
N LEU A 384 6.43 4.34 17.68
CA LEU A 384 6.43 5.77 17.50
C LEU A 384 6.06 6.46 18.82
N ILE A 385 6.93 7.34 19.31
CA ILE A 385 6.71 8.13 20.53
C ILE A 385 6.40 9.57 20.16
N ILE A 386 5.44 10.14 20.87
CA ILE A 386 4.99 11.52 20.69
C ILE A 386 5.45 12.31 21.90
N PHE A 387 6.21 13.37 21.65
CA PHE A 387 6.68 14.31 22.66
C PHE A 387 6.08 15.70 22.45
N ASN A 388 6.01 16.48 23.52
CA ASN A 388 5.79 17.92 23.44
C ASN A 388 7.04 18.57 22.84
N ALA A 389 6.93 19.21 21.68
CA ALA A 389 8.07 19.82 21.01
C ALA A 389 8.75 20.91 21.86
N ASN A 390 7.99 21.62 22.69
CA ASN A 390 8.52 22.65 23.59
C ASN A 390 9.48 22.08 24.66
N SER A 391 9.41 20.77 24.92
CA SER A 391 10.30 20.10 25.87
C SER A 391 11.67 19.72 25.29
N LEU A 392 11.90 19.94 23.99
CA LEU A 392 13.17 19.65 23.33
C LEU A 392 14.26 20.67 23.68
N ILE A 393 13.87 21.85 24.14
CA ILE A 393 14.79 22.91 24.54
C ILE A 393 14.92 22.91 26.06
N GLU A 394 16.09 22.55 26.56
CA GLU A 394 16.41 22.58 27.99
C GLU A 394 17.13 23.88 28.33
N LYS A 395 16.59 24.63 29.31
CA LYS A 395 17.27 25.80 29.90
C LYS A 395 17.96 25.36 31.18
N LYS A 396 19.29 25.28 31.15
CA LYS A 396 20.09 25.06 32.37
C LYS A 396 20.49 26.39 32.96
N THR A 397 19.99 26.69 34.14
CA THR A 397 20.44 27.85 34.92
C THR A 397 21.75 27.47 35.60
N GLN A 398 22.88 27.89 35.05
CA GLN A 398 24.17 27.81 35.73
C GLN A 398 24.45 29.13 36.47
N GLN A 399 25.37 29.10 37.45
CA GLN A 399 25.76 30.28 38.22
C GLN A 399 26.36 31.41 37.35
N GLU A 400 26.75 31.13 36.10
CA GLU A 400 27.37 32.07 35.14
C GLU A 400 26.47 32.43 33.93
N GLY A 401 25.20 32.01 33.92
CA GLY A 401 24.26 32.33 32.85
C GLY A 401 23.36 31.15 32.44
N ALA A 402 22.26 31.45 31.77
CA ALA A 402 21.36 30.42 31.24
C ALA A 402 21.92 29.87 29.92
N VAL A 403 22.34 28.61 29.91
CA VAL A 403 22.71 27.89 28.68
C VAL A 403 21.48 27.15 28.19
N THR A 404 21.12 27.39 26.92
CA THR A 404 19.99 26.73 26.27
C THR A 404 20.53 25.65 25.35
N ASN A 405 20.16 24.39 25.59
CA ASN A 405 20.61 23.25 24.81
C ASN A 405 19.43 22.52 24.17
N ILE A 406 19.66 21.94 22.99
CA ILE A 406 18.73 21.03 22.34
C ILE A 406 18.99 19.62 22.89
N ARG A 407 17.92 18.93 23.27
CA ARG A 407 17.96 17.57 23.81
C ARG A 407 18.21 16.54 22.71
N ASP A 408 18.99 15.53 23.05
CA ASP A 408 19.28 14.39 22.16
C ASP A 408 18.33 13.24 22.53
N ILE A 409 17.08 13.35 22.06
CA ILE A 409 16.02 12.42 22.44
C ILE A 409 16.36 10.95 22.13
N PRO A 410 16.93 10.58 20.96
CA PRO A 410 17.33 9.21 20.71
C PRO A 410 18.30 8.65 21.75
N ASN A 411 19.35 9.39 22.10
CA ASN A 411 20.34 8.94 23.08
C ASN A 411 19.76 8.96 24.50
N GLU A 412 19.07 10.04 24.89
CA GLU A 412 18.43 10.15 26.21
C GLU A 412 17.41 9.02 26.44
N PHE A 413 16.58 8.72 25.44
CA PHE A 413 15.55 7.69 25.56
C PHE A 413 16.16 6.28 25.56
N SER A 414 17.21 6.03 24.78
CA SER A 414 18.00 4.79 24.84
C SER A 414 18.54 4.54 26.26
N THR A 415 19.20 5.54 26.85
CA THR A 415 19.72 5.46 28.23
C THR A 415 18.60 5.20 29.23
N TYR A 416 17.47 5.92 29.10
CA TYR A 416 16.31 5.75 29.97
C TYR A 416 15.76 4.31 29.95
N ILE A 417 15.61 3.70 28.76
CA ILE A 417 15.12 2.31 28.66
C ILE A 417 16.15 1.35 29.24
N PHE A 418 17.43 1.54 28.92
CA PHE A 418 18.50 0.66 29.39
C PHE A 418 18.59 0.64 30.92
N ASP A 419 18.51 1.81 31.56
CA ASP A 419 18.50 1.90 33.02
C ASP A 419 17.23 1.32 33.63
N TYR A 420 16.08 1.50 32.97
CA TYR A 420 14.84 0.86 33.41
C TYR A 420 14.88 -0.67 33.28
N LEU A 421 15.53 -1.19 32.24
CA LEU A 421 15.69 -2.64 32.02
C LEU A 421 16.50 -3.28 33.15
N LYS A 422 17.61 -2.66 33.58
CA LYS A 422 18.45 -3.16 34.69
C LYS A 422 17.66 -3.36 35.98
N VAL A 423 16.76 -2.43 36.30
CA VAL A 423 15.97 -2.48 37.54
C VAL A 423 14.66 -3.28 37.41
N SER A 424 14.34 -3.76 36.20
CA SER A 424 13.10 -4.49 35.90
C SER A 424 13.31 -5.99 35.68
N SER A 425 14.36 -6.56 36.28
CA SER A 425 14.72 -7.99 36.14
C SER A 425 13.58 -8.95 36.50
N GLU A 426 12.68 -8.55 37.40
CA GLU A 426 11.47 -9.32 37.76
C GLU A 426 10.52 -9.57 36.57
N CYS A 427 10.46 -8.67 35.59
CA CYS A 427 9.66 -8.88 34.38
C CYS A 427 10.17 -10.07 33.56
N PHE A 428 11.43 -10.46 33.79
CA PHE A 428 12.15 -11.48 33.05
C PHE A 428 12.57 -12.64 33.95
N GLU A 429 11.92 -12.83 35.10
CA GLU A 429 12.20 -13.91 36.07
C GLU A 429 13.67 -13.91 36.55
N GLY A 430 14.27 -12.73 36.68
CA GLY A 430 15.66 -12.58 37.09
C GLY A 430 16.70 -12.95 36.03
N LYS A 431 16.28 -13.31 34.81
CA LYS A 431 17.19 -13.62 33.70
C LYS A 431 17.85 -12.35 33.18
N GLU A 432 19.13 -12.46 32.86
CA GLU A 432 19.91 -11.38 32.27
C GLU A 432 19.46 -11.12 30.83
N THR A 433 19.21 -9.85 30.51
CA THR A 433 18.66 -9.41 29.22
C THR A 433 19.56 -8.36 28.56
N LYS A 434 19.52 -8.32 27.24
CA LYS A 434 20.18 -7.30 26.41
C LYS A 434 19.13 -6.58 25.58
N LEU A 435 19.27 -5.27 25.48
CA LEU A 435 18.45 -4.40 24.65
C LEU A 435 19.21 -4.06 23.38
N ASN A 436 18.60 -4.34 22.23
CA ASN A 436 19.00 -3.77 20.95
C ASN A 436 18.02 -2.63 20.64
N PHE A 437 18.51 -1.39 20.70
CA PHE A 437 17.73 -0.17 20.47
C PHE A 437 18.21 0.51 19.19
N GLN A 438 17.29 0.81 18.28
CA GLN A 438 17.62 1.46 17.01
C GLN A 438 16.65 2.63 16.73
N PRO A 439 17.14 3.88 16.66
CA PRO A 439 16.36 4.97 16.07
C PRO A 439 16.22 4.78 14.56
N ILE A 440 15.01 5.00 14.05
CA ILE A 440 14.71 4.88 12.62
C ILE A 440 13.84 6.06 12.16
N PRO A 441 13.89 6.45 10.88
CA PRO A 441 12.98 7.44 10.31
C PRO A 441 11.50 7.06 10.52
N ILE A 442 10.61 8.06 10.67
CA ILE A 442 9.15 7.83 10.78
C ILE A 442 8.65 6.91 9.66
N LEU A 443 9.03 7.24 8.42
CA LEU A 443 8.90 6.41 7.23
C LEU A 443 10.24 6.48 6.47
N GLN A 444 10.70 5.36 5.93
CA GLN A 444 12.06 5.21 5.40
C GLN A 444 12.17 5.49 3.90
N ASN A 445 11.06 5.40 3.15
CA ASN A 445 11.11 5.65 1.72
C ASN A 445 11.38 7.13 1.40
N GLN A 446 12.38 7.39 0.55
CA GLN A 446 12.82 8.73 0.19
C GLN A 446 11.77 9.51 -0.60
N GLU A 447 10.85 8.82 -1.29
CA GLU A 447 9.76 9.47 -2.04
C GLU A 447 8.79 10.24 -1.14
N TRP A 448 8.75 9.93 0.15
CA TRP A 448 7.98 10.73 1.11
C TRP A 448 8.55 12.13 1.31
N ASN A 449 9.85 12.33 1.01
CA ASN A 449 10.57 13.57 1.25
C ASN A 449 10.42 14.08 2.69
N MET A 450 10.56 13.16 3.65
CA MET A 450 10.37 13.44 5.07
C MET A 450 11.67 13.35 5.88
N PRO A 451 11.86 14.22 6.88
CA PRO A 451 12.92 14.05 7.88
C PRO A 451 12.73 12.78 8.72
N ALA A 452 13.82 12.34 9.37
CA ALA A 452 13.80 11.16 10.24
C ALA A 452 12.87 11.34 11.44
N GLU A 453 12.81 12.55 12.00
CA GLU A 453 11.86 13.00 13.01
C GLU A 453 10.82 13.96 12.42
N LEU A 454 9.57 13.87 12.87
CA LEU A 454 8.50 14.74 12.35
C LEU A 454 7.99 15.69 13.43
N ILE A 455 8.21 17.00 13.24
CA ILE A 455 7.61 18.06 14.07
C ILE A 455 6.30 18.52 13.44
N ILE A 456 5.21 18.43 14.18
CA ILE A 456 3.89 18.90 13.79
C ILE A 456 3.51 20.07 14.71
N GLU A 457 3.57 21.27 14.16
CA GLU A 457 3.19 22.49 14.88
C GLU A 457 1.67 22.62 14.99
N SER A 458 1.22 23.36 15.98
CA SER A 458 -0.19 23.63 16.21
C SER A 458 -0.84 24.25 14.97
N GLY A 459 -1.87 23.58 14.44
CA GLY A 459 -2.56 24.03 13.23
C GLY A 459 -1.94 23.62 11.88
N ASP A 460 -0.80 22.90 11.86
CA ASP A 460 -0.16 22.40 10.64
C ASP A 460 -0.99 21.27 9.98
N LYS A 461 -1.93 21.65 9.11
CA LYS A 461 -2.87 20.72 8.47
C LYS A 461 -2.18 19.68 7.59
N GLU A 462 -1.08 20.05 6.93
CA GLU A 462 -0.38 19.17 5.98
C GLU A 462 0.27 18.01 6.72
N LYS A 463 1.07 18.31 7.75
CA LYS A 463 1.74 17.27 8.53
C LYS A 463 0.76 16.44 9.35
N TRP A 464 -0.32 17.05 9.85
CA TRP A 464 -1.42 16.28 10.45
C TRP A 464 -2.07 15.32 9.46
N THR A 465 -2.32 15.77 8.23
CA THR A 465 -2.89 14.93 7.17
C THR A 465 -1.94 13.79 6.81
N PHE A 466 -0.63 14.06 6.73
CA PHE A 466 0.39 13.04 6.49
C PHE A 466 0.43 12.00 7.61
N PHE A 467 0.43 12.45 8.87
CA PHE A 467 0.38 11.56 10.04
C PHE A 467 -0.87 10.66 10.03
N GLU A 468 -2.04 11.23 9.76
CA GLU A 468 -3.32 10.50 9.74
C GLU A 468 -3.46 9.55 8.54
N LYS A 469 -2.93 9.91 7.36
CA LYS A 469 -3.12 9.15 6.12
C LYS A 469 -1.96 8.22 5.74
N ARG A 470 -0.77 8.38 6.32
CA ARG A 470 0.43 7.57 5.98
C ARG A 470 1.02 6.89 7.21
N VAL A 471 1.36 7.67 8.24
CA VAL A 471 2.07 7.16 9.43
C VAL A 471 1.17 6.23 10.26
N LEU A 472 -0.01 6.68 10.68
CA LEU A 472 -0.93 5.82 11.47
C LEU A 472 -1.35 4.55 10.71
N PRO A 473 -1.72 4.62 9.41
CA PRO A 473 -2.07 3.42 8.66
C PRO A 473 -0.93 2.41 8.56
N TYR A 474 0.33 2.86 8.43
CA TYR A 474 1.48 1.95 8.46
C TYR A 474 1.45 1.05 9.70
N PHE A 475 1.37 1.63 10.91
CA PHE A 475 1.36 0.83 12.15
C PHE A 475 0.10 -0.05 12.33
N ILE A 476 -1.04 0.38 11.80
CA ILE A 476 -2.32 -0.30 12.02
C ILE A 476 -2.53 -1.45 11.03
N PHE A 477 -2.21 -1.24 9.75
CA PHE A 477 -2.53 -2.17 8.68
C PHE A 477 -1.44 -3.20 8.40
N LEU A 478 -0.27 -3.12 9.06
CA LEU A 478 0.72 -4.20 9.01
C LEU A 478 0.17 -5.55 9.45
N GLU A 479 -0.88 -5.58 10.29
CA GLU A 479 -1.55 -6.83 10.69
C GLU A 479 -2.39 -7.48 9.57
N THR A 480 -2.64 -6.76 8.46
CA THR A 480 -3.40 -7.30 7.33
C THR A 480 -2.58 -8.26 6.47
N PHE A 481 -1.27 -8.31 6.68
CA PHE A 481 -0.40 -9.31 6.11
C PHE A 481 -0.48 -10.60 6.93
N ASP A 482 -0.75 -11.72 6.26
CA ASP A 482 -0.78 -13.04 6.87
C ASP A 482 0.66 -13.50 7.14
N VAL A 483 1.20 -13.04 8.27
CA VAL A 483 2.50 -13.45 8.79
C VAL A 483 2.26 -14.38 9.97
N ASP A 484 2.80 -15.59 9.88
CA ASP A 484 2.84 -16.57 10.97
C ASP A 484 3.92 -16.15 11.97
N TYR A 485 3.52 -15.93 13.22
CA TYR A 485 4.43 -15.61 14.31
C TYR A 485 4.58 -16.81 15.21
N ILE A 486 5.74 -16.97 15.83
CA ILE A 486 5.95 -18.03 16.81
C ILE A 486 5.12 -17.77 18.07
N ASP A 487 4.90 -16.49 18.44
CA ASP A 487 4.02 -16.12 19.56
C ASP A 487 2.58 -15.84 19.10
N ASP A 488 1.59 -16.30 19.86
CA ASP A 488 0.18 -15.92 19.68
C ASP A 488 -0.08 -14.49 20.19
N ILE A 489 0.17 -13.52 19.32
CA ILE A 489 -0.02 -12.09 19.61
C ILE A 489 -1.45 -11.68 19.28
N LYS A 490 -2.30 -11.61 20.31
CA LYS A 490 -3.73 -11.24 20.20
C LYS A 490 -3.99 -9.88 19.55
N SER A 491 -3.11 -8.90 19.78
CA SER A 491 -3.20 -7.56 19.16
C SER A 491 -1.80 -7.01 18.90
N ARG A 492 -1.42 -6.92 17.62
CA ARG A 492 -0.10 -6.44 17.23
C ARG A 492 0.03 -4.92 17.35
N PHE A 493 -1.06 -4.20 17.09
CA PHE A 493 -1.13 -2.75 17.24
C PHE A 493 -1.60 -2.33 18.64
N SER A 494 -1.02 -1.25 19.16
CA SER A 494 -1.57 -0.52 20.31
C SER A 494 -1.15 0.95 20.28
N ARG A 495 -1.78 1.73 21.16
CA ARG A 495 -1.50 3.15 21.36
C ARG A 495 -1.67 3.54 22.82
N GLY A 496 -1.19 4.72 23.16
CA GLY A 496 -1.48 5.34 24.44
C GLY A 496 -2.98 5.40 24.72
N GLN A 497 -3.34 5.12 25.97
CA GLN A 497 -4.71 5.25 26.49
C GLN A 497 -4.68 6.35 27.55
N LYS A 498 -5.06 7.57 27.18
CA LYS A 498 -5.49 8.55 28.17
C LYS A 498 -6.98 8.32 28.36
N THR A 499 -7.42 8.01 29.57
CA THR A 499 -8.79 8.32 29.99
C THR A 499 -8.91 9.84 29.87
N ILE A 500 -9.65 10.29 28.87
CA ILE A 500 -10.07 11.69 28.77
C ILE A 500 -11.05 11.95 29.90
#